data_AF-A0A183HAD9-F1
#
_entry.id   AF-A0A183HAD9-F1
#
_cell.length_a   1.000
_cell.length_b   1.000
_cell.length_c   1.000
_cell.angle_alpha   90.00
_cell.angle_beta   90.00
_cell.angle_gamma   90.00
#
_symmetry.space_group_name_H-M   'P 1'
#
loop_
_entity.id
_entity.type
_entity.pdbx_description
1 polymer ?
#
loop_
_entity_poly.entity_id
_entity_poly.type
_entity_poly.pdbx_seq_one_letter_code
_entity_poly.pdbx_strand_id
1 'polypeptide(L)'
;MEIYYKRELEMNIVDSEIYGMAEHFFSAKAHDIWSEDVIWETNQQGLYSIRSFRFLVGMKHISKTYNQEEATKIFREVAERYSSYNVTTFSPLWLFTDQYAIVISNTVQNILIALLVMIIIAMLLIPQPLCSIWVAFAIASIDLGVIGFMTLWDVNLDAISMITIIMSIGFSVDYSAHITYGYVVSAESTPEQRVQTALGALGWPVTQGAMSTILAVVVLADIPAYMIVTFFKTVFLSIVLGLLHGLVFLPVMLSWFVGGSCILPSIEGKVNESVKNESIEQGSQKASITRQPIRKVMGNVVQPCDPYDIYLSRNNPAQRSCPQHIKSVLDCNSALAVPSRRLTEAISNPF
;
A
#
# COMPACT_ATOMS: atom_id res chain seq x y z
N MET A 1 -1.75 -47.22 38.25
CA MET A 1 -1.80 -48.61 37.76
C MET A 1 -1.08 -49.59 38.68
N GLU A 2 0.26 -49.55 38.84
CA GLU A 2 0.99 -50.55 39.65
C GLU A 2 0.51 -50.63 41.10
N ILE A 3 0.30 -49.48 41.75
CA ILE A 3 -0.23 -49.41 43.12
C ILE A 3 -1.64 -50.03 43.19
N TYR A 4 -2.48 -49.80 42.18
CA TYR A 4 -3.84 -50.34 42.13
C TYR A 4 -3.83 -51.87 42.04
N TYR A 5 -3.06 -52.45 41.11
CA TYR A 5 -2.99 -53.90 40.95
C TYR A 5 -2.35 -54.63 42.13
N LYS A 6 -1.28 -54.07 42.71
CA LYS A 6 -0.61 -54.68 43.86
C LYS A 6 -1.42 -54.56 45.16
N ARG A 7 -2.10 -53.44 45.38
CA ARG A 7 -2.74 -53.14 46.67
C ARG A 7 -4.21 -53.57 46.73
N GLU A 8 -4.94 -53.46 45.62
CA GLU A 8 -6.38 -53.74 45.60
C GLU A 8 -6.71 -55.13 45.06
N LEU A 9 -5.88 -55.65 44.14
CA LEU A 9 -6.13 -56.94 43.47
C LEU A 9 -5.10 -58.03 43.82
N GLU A 10 -4.06 -57.71 44.60
CA GLU A 10 -2.96 -58.61 44.98
C GLU A 10 -2.27 -59.28 43.76
N MET A 11 -2.26 -58.60 42.61
CA MET A 11 -1.69 -59.08 41.36
C MET A 11 -0.39 -58.35 41.01
N ASN A 12 0.56 -59.10 40.43
CA ASN A 12 1.78 -58.53 39.85
C ASN A 12 1.54 -58.18 38.38
N ILE A 13 2.15 -57.08 37.91
CA ILE A 13 2.12 -56.70 36.50
C ILE A 13 2.98 -57.67 35.70
N VAL A 14 2.43 -58.18 34.61
CA VAL A 14 3.14 -59.01 33.63
C VAL A 14 3.39 -58.17 32.38
N ASP A 15 4.65 -58.05 31.95
CA ASP A 15 5.05 -57.17 30.83
C ASP A 15 4.31 -57.49 29.52
N SER A 16 3.96 -58.76 29.29
CA SER A 16 3.22 -59.19 28.09
C SER A 16 1.76 -58.76 28.08
N GLU A 17 1.17 -58.48 29.25
CA GLU A 17 -0.24 -58.10 29.40
C GLU A 17 -0.43 -56.66 29.88
N ILE A 18 0.64 -55.88 29.93
CA ILE A 18 0.62 -54.51 30.47
C ILE A 18 -0.47 -53.65 29.83
N TYR A 19 -0.70 -53.79 28.52
CA TYR A 19 -1.73 -53.04 27.81
C TYR A 19 -3.16 -53.49 28.14
N GLY A 20 -3.38 -54.78 28.38
CA GLY A 20 -4.68 -55.29 28.84
C GLY A 20 -4.97 -54.88 30.28
N MET A 21 -3.96 -54.92 31.15
CA MET A 21 -4.06 -54.40 32.51
C MET A 21 -4.26 -52.88 32.53
N ALA A 22 -3.65 -52.16 31.58
CA ALA A 22 -3.84 -50.73 31.44
C ALA A 22 -5.27 -50.38 31.00
N GLU A 23 -5.79 -51.05 29.98
CA GLU A 23 -7.17 -50.88 29.51
C GLU A 23 -8.17 -51.09 30.66
N HIS A 24 -8.04 -52.19 31.40
CA HIS A 24 -8.89 -52.44 32.56
C HIS A 24 -8.76 -51.35 33.65
N PHE A 25 -7.55 -50.83 33.91
CA PHE A 25 -7.34 -49.74 34.85
C PHE A 25 -8.04 -48.44 34.43
N PHE A 26 -7.98 -48.09 33.15
CA PHE A 26 -8.61 -46.89 32.59
C PHE A 26 -10.13 -47.03 32.43
N SER A 27 -10.63 -48.25 32.20
CA SER A 27 -12.07 -48.58 32.14
C SER A 27 -12.74 -48.64 33.51
N ALA A 28 -11.97 -48.65 34.61
CA ALA A 28 -12.53 -48.64 35.96
C ALA A 28 -13.22 -47.30 36.28
N LYS A 29 -14.40 -47.36 36.91
CA LYS A 29 -15.21 -46.17 37.25
C LYS A 29 -14.47 -45.07 38.03
N ALA A 30 -13.48 -45.44 38.84
CA ALA A 30 -12.67 -44.49 39.60
C ALA A 30 -11.72 -43.64 38.72
N HIS A 31 -11.41 -44.11 37.51
CA HIS A 31 -10.41 -43.54 36.60
C HIS A 31 -10.98 -43.08 35.26
N ASP A 32 -12.32 -43.02 35.15
CA ASP A 32 -13.06 -42.58 33.96
C ASP A 32 -12.71 -41.15 33.52
N ILE A 33 -12.05 -40.36 34.38
CA ILE A 33 -11.54 -39.02 34.03
C ILE A 33 -10.52 -39.08 32.88
N TRP A 34 -9.80 -40.20 32.74
CA TRP A 34 -8.77 -40.38 31.71
C TRP A 34 -9.23 -41.23 30.52
N SER A 35 -10.50 -41.64 30.47
CA SER A 35 -11.01 -42.49 29.39
C SER A 35 -10.89 -41.81 28.02
N GLU A 36 -11.05 -40.50 27.96
CA GLU A 36 -10.87 -39.66 26.77
C GLU A 36 -9.41 -39.23 26.49
N ASP A 37 -8.49 -39.51 27.43
CA ASP A 37 -7.08 -39.12 27.31
C ASP A 37 -6.23 -40.17 26.58
N VAL A 38 -6.72 -41.41 26.50
CA VAL A 38 -6.00 -42.56 25.93
C VAL A 38 -6.86 -43.25 24.87
N ILE A 39 -6.32 -43.33 23.65
CA ILE A 39 -6.97 -44.01 22.53
C ILE A 39 -6.31 -45.37 22.32
N TRP A 40 -7.13 -46.41 22.42
CA TRP A 40 -6.72 -47.80 22.25
C TRP A 40 -6.88 -48.25 20.79
N GLU A 41 -6.00 -49.14 20.35
CA GLU A 41 -6.06 -49.82 19.07
C GLU A 41 -5.83 -51.32 19.29
N THR A 42 -6.61 -52.15 18.61
CA THR A 42 -6.45 -53.61 18.66
C THR A 42 -5.60 -54.06 17.47
N ASN A 43 -4.47 -54.68 17.74
CA ASN A 43 -3.63 -55.27 16.71
C ASN A 43 -4.34 -56.44 16.02
N GLN A 44 -3.87 -56.84 14.83
CA GLN A 44 -4.42 -57.98 14.06
C GLN A 44 -4.43 -59.31 14.84
N GLN A 45 -3.63 -59.43 15.90
CA GLN A 45 -3.53 -60.58 16.79
C GLN A 45 -4.50 -60.51 17.99
N GLY A 46 -5.36 -59.50 18.08
CA GLY A 46 -6.29 -59.30 19.19
C GLY A 46 -5.68 -58.67 20.45
N LEU A 47 -4.39 -58.30 20.42
CA LEU A 47 -3.76 -57.59 21.55
C LEU A 47 -4.10 -56.10 21.53
N TYR A 48 -4.40 -55.55 22.70
CA TYR A 48 -4.55 -54.12 22.92
C TYR A 48 -3.21 -53.40 22.83
N SER A 49 -3.20 -52.27 22.16
CA SER A 49 -2.08 -51.33 22.05
C SER A 49 -2.60 -49.91 22.25
N ILE A 50 -1.74 -49.00 22.71
CA ILE A 50 -2.08 -47.58 22.82
C ILE A 50 -1.70 -46.91 21.50
N ARG A 51 -2.67 -46.29 20.83
CA ARG A 51 -2.47 -45.55 19.60
C ARG A 51 -2.00 -44.12 19.86
N SER A 52 -2.65 -43.44 20.79
CA SER A 52 -2.27 -42.09 21.21
C SER A 52 -2.72 -41.83 22.64
N PHE A 53 -1.98 -40.98 23.33
CA PHE A 53 -2.35 -40.49 24.65
C PHE A 53 -2.04 -38.99 24.73
N ARG A 54 -2.68 -38.27 25.66
CA ARG A 54 -2.36 -36.88 25.94
C ARG A 54 -1.91 -36.69 27.38
N PHE A 55 -1.01 -35.73 27.59
CA PHE A 55 -0.62 -35.26 28.91
C PHE A 55 -1.05 -33.81 29.09
N LEU A 56 -1.69 -33.52 30.22
CA LEU A 56 -2.07 -32.16 30.58
C LEU A 56 -0.97 -31.54 31.43
N VAL A 57 -0.40 -30.43 30.93
CA VAL A 57 0.63 -29.67 31.64
C VAL A 57 0.07 -28.30 31.98
N GLY A 58 0.03 -27.97 33.27
CA GLY A 58 -0.39 -26.66 33.76
C GLY A 58 0.75 -25.64 33.64
N MET A 59 0.51 -24.55 32.92
CA MET A 59 1.43 -23.41 32.84
C MET A 59 1.05 -22.34 33.89
N LYS A 60 2.05 -21.65 34.44
CA LYS A 60 1.86 -20.51 35.35
C LYS A 60 2.47 -19.25 34.75
N HIS A 61 1.93 -18.08 35.11
CA HIS A 61 2.47 -16.77 34.74
C HIS A 61 2.48 -16.43 33.22
N ILE A 62 1.53 -16.96 32.45
CA ILE A 62 1.40 -16.73 30.99
C ILE A 62 0.53 -15.51 30.62
N SER A 63 0.53 -14.46 31.44
CA SER A 63 -0.37 -13.30 31.24
C SER A 63 0.05 -12.37 30.10
N LYS A 64 1.33 -12.33 29.72
CA LYS A 64 1.87 -11.45 28.68
C LYS A 64 2.14 -12.21 27.39
N THR A 65 1.93 -11.58 26.24
CA THR A 65 2.11 -12.19 24.91
C THR A 65 3.49 -12.80 24.71
N TYR A 66 4.56 -12.13 25.17
CA TYR A 66 5.92 -12.66 25.03
C TYR A 66 6.12 -13.96 25.83
N ASN A 67 5.56 -14.07 27.04
CA ASN A 67 5.63 -15.31 27.85
C ASN A 67 4.89 -16.45 27.16
N GLN A 68 3.77 -16.14 26.50
CA GLN A 68 2.98 -17.13 25.78
C GLN A 68 3.76 -17.64 24.55
N GLU A 69 4.36 -16.73 23.78
CA GLU A 69 5.21 -17.07 22.63
C GLU A 69 6.43 -17.90 23.06
N GLU A 70 7.09 -17.50 24.14
CA GLU A 70 8.24 -18.22 24.70
C GLU A 70 7.83 -19.63 25.16
N ALA A 71 6.69 -19.76 25.85
CA ALA A 71 6.16 -21.07 26.24
C ALA A 71 5.91 -21.95 25.00
N THR A 72 5.25 -21.44 23.96
CA THR A 72 5.03 -22.19 22.71
C THR A 72 6.35 -22.69 22.11
N LYS A 73 7.38 -21.83 22.08
CA LYS A 73 8.71 -22.20 21.57
C LYS A 73 9.36 -23.30 22.41
N ILE A 74 9.34 -23.19 23.73
CA ILE A 74 9.91 -24.20 24.64
C ILE A 74 9.21 -25.55 24.47
N PHE A 75 7.88 -25.55 24.41
CA PHE A 75 7.09 -26.77 24.21
C PHE A 75 7.46 -27.48 22.90
N ARG A 76 7.62 -26.71 21.82
CA ARG A 76 8.05 -27.25 20.52
C ARG A 76 9.48 -27.74 20.53
N GLU A 77 10.40 -27.00 21.15
CA GLU A 77 11.80 -27.42 21.27
C GLU A 77 11.93 -28.76 22.04
N VAL A 78 11.15 -28.94 23.11
CA VAL A 78 11.10 -30.20 23.85
C VAL A 78 10.52 -31.32 22.99
N ALA A 79 9.45 -31.06 22.24
CA ALA A 79 8.88 -32.05 21.32
C ALA A 79 9.87 -32.47 20.22
N GLU A 80 10.62 -31.51 19.66
CA GLU A 80 11.65 -31.77 18.65
C GLU A 80 12.84 -32.56 19.19
N ARG A 81 13.27 -32.28 20.43
CA ARG A 81 14.35 -33.01 21.12
C ARG A 81 14.04 -34.50 21.26
N TYR A 82 12.76 -34.85 21.39
CA TYR A 82 12.25 -36.20 21.55
C TYR A 82 11.46 -36.67 20.32
N SER A 83 11.98 -36.38 19.12
CA SER A 83 11.33 -36.72 17.84
C SER A 83 11.02 -38.21 17.64
N SER A 84 11.73 -39.10 18.33
CA SER A 84 11.45 -40.56 18.33
C SER A 84 10.05 -40.91 18.83
N TYR A 85 9.43 -40.04 19.63
CA TYR A 85 8.11 -40.27 20.22
C TYR A 85 6.97 -39.53 19.51
N ASN A 86 7.28 -38.78 18.43
CA ASN A 86 6.30 -38.02 17.64
C ASN A 86 5.32 -37.18 18.50
N VAL A 87 5.87 -36.44 19.47
CA VAL A 87 5.06 -35.65 20.40
C VAL A 87 4.55 -34.39 19.69
N THR A 88 3.26 -34.11 19.83
CA THR A 88 2.64 -32.87 19.34
C THR A 88 2.12 -32.05 20.51
N THR A 89 2.37 -30.74 20.48
CA THR A 89 1.95 -29.83 21.54
C THR A 89 0.71 -29.08 21.11
N PHE A 90 -0.36 -29.16 21.90
CA PHE A 90 -1.62 -28.51 21.59
C PHE A 90 -2.05 -27.58 22.73
N SER A 91 -2.39 -26.35 22.37
CA SER A 91 -3.07 -25.39 23.22
C SER A 91 -3.89 -24.47 22.32
N PRO A 92 -5.13 -24.10 22.68
CA PRO A 92 -5.90 -23.09 21.94
C PRO A 92 -5.15 -21.76 21.77
N LEU A 93 -4.22 -21.48 22.68
CA LEU A 93 -3.39 -20.27 22.65
C LEU A 93 -2.33 -20.28 21.53
N TRP A 94 -1.93 -21.47 21.06
CA TRP A 94 -0.83 -21.61 20.09
C TRP A 94 -1.15 -20.94 18.76
N LEU A 95 -2.44 -20.92 18.38
CA LEU A 95 -2.92 -20.21 17.19
C LEU A 95 -2.56 -18.72 17.24
N PHE A 96 -2.76 -18.07 18.40
CA PHE A 96 -2.46 -16.65 18.56
C PHE A 96 -0.96 -16.40 18.67
N THR A 97 -0.23 -17.22 19.42
CA THR A 97 1.23 -17.07 19.56
C THR A 97 1.96 -17.26 18.24
N ASP A 98 1.48 -18.18 17.40
CA ASP A 98 2.05 -18.41 16.07
C ASP A 98 1.86 -17.19 15.17
N GLN A 99 0.69 -16.57 15.24
CA GLN A 99 0.43 -15.33 14.53
C GLN A 99 1.36 -14.22 15.03
N TYR A 100 1.45 -14.00 16.35
CA TYR A 100 2.29 -12.93 16.92
C TYR A 100 3.78 -13.11 16.64
N ALA A 101 4.29 -14.35 16.68
CA ALA A 101 5.69 -14.66 16.39
C ALA A 101 6.12 -14.21 14.98
N ILE A 102 5.19 -14.22 14.03
CA ILE A 102 5.47 -13.91 12.62
C ILE A 102 5.22 -12.42 12.30
N VAL A 103 4.35 -11.73 13.06
CA VAL A 103 3.94 -10.34 12.79
C VAL A 103 5.13 -9.38 12.68
N ILE A 104 6.09 -9.42 13.61
CA ILE A 104 7.22 -8.48 13.61
C ILE A 104 8.09 -8.67 12.37
N SER A 105 8.50 -9.93 12.10
CA SER A 105 9.34 -10.25 10.94
C SER A 105 8.65 -9.88 9.63
N ASN A 106 7.36 -10.22 9.49
CA ASN A 106 6.60 -9.90 8.29
C ASN A 106 6.41 -8.40 8.12
N THR A 107 6.18 -7.65 9.20
CA THR A 107 6.03 -6.19 9.13
C THR A 107 7.30 -5.55 8.57
N VAL A 108 8.47 -5.90 9.12
CA VAL A 108 9.75 -5.35 8.66
C VAL A 108 10.02 -5.75 7.20
N GLN A 109 9.84 -7.01 6.84
CA GLN A 109 10.03 -7.47 5.46
C GLN A 109 9.09 -6.76 4.48
N ASN A 110 7.81 -6.64 4.82
CA ASN A 110 6.82 -5.98 3.98
C ASN A 110 7.12 -4.49 3.80
N ILE A 111 7.52 -3.78 4.86
CA ILE A 111 7.93 -2.38 4.76
C ILE A 111 9.14 -2.24 3.84
N LEU A 112 10.18 -3.06 4.00
CA LEU A 112 11.38 -2.99 3.16
C LEU A 112 11.08 -3.28 1.69
N ILE A 113 10.29 -4.32 1.41
CA ILE A 113 9.87 -4.67 0.05
C ILE A 113 9.02 -3.55 -0.54
N ALA A 114 8.05 -3.03 0.20
CA ALA A 114 7.19 -1.95 -0.25
C ALA A 114 8.01 -0.68 -0.56
N LEU A 115 8.92 -0.25 0.33
CA LEU A 115 9.80 0.90 0.09
C LEU A 115 10.68 0.70 -1.15
N LEU A 116 11.24 -0.50 -1.35
CA LEU A 116 12.04 -0.81 -2.53
C LEU A 116 11.21 -0.69 -3.82
N VAL A 117 10.00 -1.26 -3.83
CA VAL A 117 9.08 -1.18 -4.96
C VAL A 117 8.66 0.28 -5.21
N MET A 118 8.43 1.06 -4.15
CA MET A 118 8.09 2.48 -4.28
C MET A 118 9.22 3.30 -4.91
N ILE A 119 10.49 3.02 -4.57
CA ILE A 119 11.64 3.67 -5.22
C ILE A 119 11.65 3.36 -6.73
N ILE A 120 11.40 2.10 -7.10
CA ILE A 120 11.36 1.69 -8.51
C ILE A 120 10.22 2.40 -9.25
N ILE A 121 9.03 2.45 -8.65
CA ILE A 121 7.86 3.14 -9.24
C ILE A 121 8.13 4.65 -9.34
N ALA A 122 8.70 5.27 -8.31
CA ALA A 122 9.02 6.70 -8.32
C ALA A 122 10.09 7.04 -9.40
N MET A 123 11.09 6.18 -9.59
CA MET A 123 12.08 6.30 -10.68
C MET A 123 11.45 6.16 -12.07
N LEU A 124 10.43 5.31 -12.21
CA LEU A 124 9.71 5.13 -13.48
C LEU A 124 8.79 6.31 -13.79
N LEU A 125 8.10 6.85 -12.78
CA LEU A 125 7.10 7.90 -12.95
C LEU A 125 7.74 9.29 -13.09
N ILE A 126 8.87 9.53 -12.42
CA ILE A 126 9.54 10.83 -12.38
C ILE A 126 10.79 10.81 -13.26
N PRO A 127 10.84 11.57 -14.36
CA PRO A 127 11.98 11.61 -15.27
C PRO A 127 13.33 12.00 -14.64
N GLN A 128 13.31 12.62 -13.45
CA GLN A 128 14.50 13.05 -12.73
C GLN A 128 14.77 12.16 -11.48
N PRO A 129 15.90 11.41 -11.44
CA PRO A 129 16.16 10.46 -10.36
C PRO A 129 16.42 11.12 -9.00
N LEU A 130 16.92 12.37 -8.98
CA LEU A 130 17.14 13.11 -7.73
C LEU A 130 15.82 13.40 -6.99
N CYS A 131 14.75 13.73 -7.71
CA CYS A 131 13.43 13.92 -7.13
C CYS A 131 12.89 12.62 -6.52
N SER A 132 13.10 11.50 -7.20
CA SER A 132 12.66 10.17 -6.74
C SER A 132 13.29 9.77 -5.41
N ILE A 133 14.58 10.08 -5.21
CA ILE A 133 15.28 9.83 -3.93
C ILE A 133 14.63 10.61 -2.78
N TRP A 134 14.30 11.89 -3.00
CA TRP A 134 13.64 12.71 -1.98
C TRP A 134 12.22 12.25 -1.67
N VAL A 135 11.48 11.77 -2.68
CA VAL A 135 10.17 11.13 -2.49
C VAL A 135 10.30 9.88 -1.63
N ALA A 136 11.26 9.01 -1.94
CA ALA A 136 11.50 7.81 -1.15
C ALA A 136 11.89 8.11 0.30
N PHE A 137 12.73 9.14 0.51
CA PHE A 137 13.09 9.61 1.84
C PHE A 137 11.87 10.15 2.61
N ALA A 138 11.00 10.91 1.94
CA ALA A 138 9.77 11.41 2.54
C ALA A 138 8.83 10.26 2.96
N ILE A 139 8.65 9.24 2.11
CA ILE A 139 7.83 8.05 2.44
C ILE A 139 8.41 7.31 3.64
N ALA A 140 9.72 7.01 3.63
CA ALA A 140 10.37 6.36 4.76
C ALA A 140 10.25 7.17 6.06
N SER A 141 10.35 8.50 5.99
CA SER A 141 10.14 9.39 7.12
C SER A 141 8.70 9.34 7.65
N ILE A 142 7.70 9.29 6.78
CA ILE A 142 6.28 9.16 7.18
C ILE A 142 6.07 7.82 7.89
N ASP A 143 6.56 6.71 7.34
CA ASP A 143 6.37 5.39 7.91
C ASP A 143 7.05 5.24 9.27
N LEU A 144 8.28 5.73 9.39
CA LEU A 144 8.98 5.81 10.68
C LEU A 144 8.23 6.70 11.66
N GLY A 145 7.65 7.80 11.19
CA GLY A 145 6.78 8.67 11.99
C GLY A 145 5.54 7.94 12.49
N VAL A 146 4.84 7.21 11.63
CA VAL A 146 3.64 6.43 11.99
C VAL A 146 4.00 5.39 13.05
N ILE A 147 5.06 4.59 12.83
CA ILE A 147 5.52 3.58 13.79
C ILE A 147 5.93 4.23 15.11
N GLY A 148 6.65 5.36 15.07
CA GLY A 148 7.08 6.10 16.25
C GLY A 148 5.89 6.62 17.06
N PHE A 149 4.95 7.31 16.43
CA PHE A 149 3.76 7.85 17.10
C PHE A 149 2.79 6.76 17.56
N MET A 150 2.73 5.59 16.90
CA MET A 150 1.97 4.44 17.38
C MET A 150 2.42 3.99 18.77
N THR A 151 3.73 3.98 19.04
CA THR A 151 4.25 3.64 20.38
C THR A 151 3.87 4.68 21.44
N LEU A 152 3.76 5.96 21.06
CA LEU A 152 3.32 7.03 21.96
C LEU A 152 1.82 7.02 22.22
N TRP A 153 1.03 6.50 21.28
CA TRP A 153 -0.44 6.46 21.37
C TRP A 153 -1.00 5.13 21.92
N ASP A 154 -0.12 4.32 22.52
CA ASP A 154 -0.39 3.02 23.13
C ASP A 154 -1.09 2.05 22.15
N VAL A 155 -0.57 1.98 20.93
CA VAL A 155 -1.02 1.04 19.89
C VAL A 155 -0.03 -0.11 19.81
N ASN A 156 -0.51 -1.33 20.04
CA ASN A 156 0.34 -2.52 19.94
C ASN A 156 0.59 -2.89 18.47
N LEU A 157 1.77 -3.44 18.20
CA LEU A 157 2.10 -4.00 16.89
C LEU A 157 1.46 -5.37 16.73
N ASP A 158 0.29 -5.40 16.10
CA ASP A 158 -0.48 -6.59 15.72
C ASP A 158 -0.71 -6.67 14.20
N ALA A 159 -1.41 -7.72 13.74
CA ALA A 159 -1.70 -7.90 12.31
C ALA A 159 -2.52 -6.75 11.69
N ILE A 160 -3.37 -6.08 12.47
CA ILE A 160 -4.18 -4.95 11.98
C ILE A 160 -3.30 -3.72 11.80
N SER A 161 -2.48 -3.43 12.81
CA SER A 161 -1.52 -2.35 12.77
C SER A 161 -0.53 -2.52 11.62
N MET A 162 -0.07 -3.75 11.34
CA MET A 162 0.76 -4.10 10.19
C MET A 162 0.07 -3.73 8.88
N ILE A 163 -1.21 -4.10 8.70
CA ILE A 163 -1.97 -3.73 7.50
C ILE A 163 -2.06 -2.20 7.39
N THR A 164 -2.31 -1.50 8.49
CA THR A 164 -2.40 -0.03 8.48
C THR A 164 -1.08 0.68 8.21
N ILE A 165 0.05 0.12 8.65
CA ILE A 165 1.39 0.62 8.29
C ILE A 165 1.63 0.43 6.80
N ILE A 166 1.28 -0.73 6.23
CA ILE A 166 1.42 -0.97 4.78
C ILE A 166 0.52 -0.02 3.97
N MET A 167 -0.72 0.20 4.42
CA MET A 167 -1.61 1.20 3.80
C MET A 167 -1.04 2.62 3.90
N SER A 168 -0.32 2.94 4.98
CA SER A 168 0.36 4.24 5.13
C SER A 168 1.36 4.51 4.02
N ILE A 169 2.11 3.48 3.59
CA ILE A 169 3.02 3.59 2.44
C ILE A 169 2.26 4.02 1.19
N GLY A 170 1.08 3.43 0.96
CA GLY A 170 0.18 3.78 -0.15
C GLY A 170 -0.29 5.23 -0.11
N PHE A 171 -0.85 5.68 1.01
CA PHE A 171 -1.30 7.08 1.16
C PHE A 171 -0.15 8.09 1.04
N SER A 172 1.02 7.75 1.59
CA SER A 172 2.21 8.60 1.55
C SER A 172 2.70 8.87 0.13
N VAL A 173 2.62 7.85 -0.73
CA VAL A 173 3.00 7.96 -2.14
C VAL A 173 2.02 8.84 -2.89
N ASP A 174 0.71 8.69 -2.68
CA ASP A 174 -0.28 9.49 -3.40
C ASP A 174 -0.02 10.99 -3.21
N TYR A 175 0.20 11.43 -1.97
CA TYR A 175 0.49 12.84 -1.68
C TYR A 175 1.83 13.28 -2.28
N SER A 176 2.89 12.50 -2.07
CA SER A 176 4.24 12.86 -2.48
C SER A 176 4.43 12.83 -4.00
N ALA A 177 3.87 11.84 -4.68
CA ALA A 177 3.99 11.64 -6.12
C ALA A 177 3.21 12.70 -6.90
N HIS A 178 1.97 13.03 -6.49
CA HIS A 178 1.21 14.09 -7.16
C HIS A 178 1.94 15.43 -7.10
N ILE A 179 2.41 15.84 -5.92
CA ILE A 179 3.11 17.12 -5.75
C ILE A 179 4.45 17.12 -6.52
N THR A 180 5.22 16.04 -6.45
CA THR A 180 6.50 15.93 -7.17
C THR A 180 6.30 15.93 -8.69
N TYR A 181 5.28 15.24 -9.19
CA TYR A 181 4.95 15.24 -10.61
C TYR A 181 4.56 16.65 -11.09
N GLY A 182 3.73 17.37 -10.33
CA GLY A 182 3.40 18.77 -10.60
C GLY A 182 4.64 19.68 -10.63
N TYR A 183 5.59 19.47 -9.72
CA TYR A 183 6.86 20.20 -9.69
C TYR A 183 7.72 19.93 -10.94
N VAL A 184 7.78 18.67 -11.40
CA VAL A 184 8.60 18.28 -12.56
C VAL A 184 7.99 18.71 -13.89
N VAL A 185 6.65 18.71 -14.01
CA VAL A 185 5.93 19.16 -15.21
C VAL A 185 5.86 20.67 -15.33
N SER A 186 6.02 21.42 -14.22
CA SER A 186 6.01 22.88 -14.24
C SER A 186 7.08 23.45 -15.18
N ALA A 187 6.67 24.35 -16.06
CA ALA A 187 7.53 25.03 -17.03
C ALA A 187 8.33 26.20 -16.42
N GLU A 188 8.15 26.49 -15.12
CA GLU A 188 8.78 27.62 -14.47
C GLU A 188 10.31 27.50 -14.42
N SER A 189 10.99 28.66 -14.43
CA SER A 189 12.45 28.70 -14.48
C SER A 189 13.09 28.49 -13.10
N THR A 190 12.47 29.02 -12.04
CA THR A 190 13.01 28.92 -10.68
C THR A 190 12.35 27.78 -9.89
N PRO A 191 13.10 27.09 -9.01
CA PRO A 191 12.57 25.98 -8.20
C PRO A 191 11.44 26.42 -7.27
N GLU A 192 11.54 27.64 -6.74
CA GLU A 192 10.52 28.25 -5.89
C GLU A 192 9.20 28.46 -6.65
N GLN A 193 9.26 28.99 -7.88
CA GLN A 193 8.08 29.15 -8.73
C GLN A 193 7.48 27.80 -9.11
N ARG A 194 8.30 26.79 -9.43
CA ARG A 194 7.81 25.43 -9.71
C ARG A 194 7.03 24.85 -8.54
N VAL A 195 7.54 25.01 -7.32
CA VAL A 195 6.84 24.59 -6.10
C VAL A 195 5.54 25.36 -5.92
N GLN A 196 5.55 26.68 -6.09
CA GLN A 196 4.34 27.50 -5.97
C GLN A 196 3.27 27.08 -6.98
N THR A 197 3.65 26.84 -8.24
CA THR A 197 2.74 26.38 -9.29
C THR A 197 2.20 24.98 -8.98
N ALA A 198 3.06 24.04 -8.57
CA ALA A 198 2.65 22.69 -8.20
C ALA A 198 1.68 22.68 -7.01
N LEU A 199 1.99 23.44 -5.95
CA LEU A 199 1.16 23.52 -4.76
C LEU A 199 -0.14 24.30 -5.01
N GLY A 200 -0.10 25.34 -5.85
CA GLY A 200 -1.28 26.09 -6.26
C GLY A 200 -2.27 25.25 -7.07
N ALA A 201 -1.77 24.36 -7.94
CA ALA A 201 -2.62 23.48 -8.74
C ALA A 201 -3.10 22.23 -7.98
N LEU A 202 -2.23 21.60 -7.18
CA LEU A 202 -2.48 20.26 -6.62
C LEU A 202 -2.72 20.26 -5.10
N GLY A 203 -2.33 21.31 -4.38
CA GLY A 203 -2.45 21.35 -2.92
C GLY A 203 -3.90 21.28 -2.43
N TRP A 204 -4.82 21.99 -3.07
CA TRP A 204 -6.24 21.96 -2.71
C TRP A 204 -6.91 20.61 -3.03
N PRO A 205 -6.79 20.04 -4.24
CA PRO A 205 -7.28 18.70 -4.53
C PRO A 205 -6.75 17.63 -3.58
N VAL A 206 -5.45 17.64 -3.28
CA VAL A 206 -4.82 16.66 -2.37
C VAL A 206 -5.39 16.79 -0.96
N THR A 207 -5.51 18.02 -0.45
CA THR A 207 -6.07 18.28 0.88
C THR A 207 -7.54 17.84 0.95
N GLN A 208 -8.33 18.15 -0.07
CA GLN A 208 -9.74 17.73 -0.13
C GLN A 208 -9.87 16.20 -0.13
N GLY A 209 -9.02 15.50 -0.88
CA GLY A 209 -8.94 14.04 -0.87
C GLY A 209 -8.66 13.50 0.52
N ALA A 210 -7.62 13.99 1.18
CA ALA A 210 -7.26 13.57 2.53
C ALA A 210 -8.35 13.88 3.58
N MET A 211 -8.97 15.06 3.51
CA MET A 211 -10.07 15.43 4.41
C MET A 211 -11.28 14.50 4.25
N SER A 212 -11.58 14.06 3.03
CA SER A 212 -12.67 13.11 2.78
C SER A 212 -12.41 11.76 3.45
N THR A 213 -11.17 11.27 3.40
CA THR A 213 -10.77 10.03 4.08
C THR A 213 -10.79 10.19 5.60
N ILE A 214 -10.33 11.33 6.14
CA ILE A 214 -10.42 11.63 7.57
C ILE A 214 -11.89 11.58 8.03
N LEU A 215 -12.80 12.24 7.32
CA LEU A 215 -14.23 12.21 7.64
C LEU A 215 -14.79 10.77 7.60
N ALA A 216 -14.33 9.96 6.64
CA ALA A 216 -14.74 8.56 6.52
C ALA A 216 -14.24 7.69 7.68
N VAL A 217 -13.04 7.92 8.22
CA VAL A 217 -12.51 7.11 9.32
C VAL A 217 -12.94 7.61 10.70
N VAL A 218 -13.27 8.90 10.85
CA VAL A 218 -13.70 9.47 12.14
C VAL A 218 -14.95 8.79 12.69
N VAL A 219 -15.85 8.30 11.84
CA VAL A 219 -17.04 7.55 12.29
C VAL A 219 -16.68 6.24 12.99
N LEU A 220 -15.47 5.71 12.77
CA LEU A 220 -14.98 4.49 13.41
C LEU A 220 -14.47 4.75 14.84
N ALA A 221 -14.23 6.01 15.22
CA ALA A 221 -13.68 6.36 16.52
C ALA A 221 -14.63 6.05 17.70
N ASP A 222 -15.95 6.04 17.45
CA ASP A 222 -16.97 5.78 18.48
C ASP A 222 -17.25 4.28 18.70
N ILE A 223 -16.65 3.41 17.89
CA ILE A 223 -16.91 1.97 17.99
C ILE A 223 -16.05 1.37 19.10
N PRO A 224 -16.63 0.75 20.16
CA PRO A 224 -15.89 0.26 21.33
C PRO A 224 -15.20 -1.09 21.07
N ALA A 225 -14.45 -1.18 19.96
CA ALA A 225 -13.68 -2.35 19.59
C ALA A 225 -12.22 -1.96 19.37
N TYR A 226 -11.30 -2.59 20.11
CA TYR A 226 -9.86 -2.32 20.04
C TYR A 226 -9.33 -2.31 18.61
N MET A 227 -9.71 -3.32 17.80
CA MET A 227 -9.30 -3.45 16.41
C MET A 227 -9.66 -2.22 15.56
N ILE A 228 -10.86 -1.68 15.77
CA ILE A 228 -11.40 -0.56 15.00
C ILE A 228 -10.78 0.76 15.46
N VAL A 229 -10.62 0.95 16.77
CA VAL A 229 -9.95 2.14 17.33
C VAL A 229 -8.47 2.19 16.91
N THR A 230 -7.78 1.06 16.91
CA THR A 230 -6.40 0.96 16.41
C THR A 230 -6.32 1.36 14.94
N PHE A 231 -7.22 0.85 14.11
CA PHE A 231 -7.31 1.22 12.70
C PHE A 231 -7.55 2.73 12.52
N PHE A 232 -8.50 3.31 13.26
CA PHE A 232 -8.77 4.75 13.22
C PHE A 232 -7.52 5.56 13.58
N LYS A 233 -6.86 5.24 14.71
CA LYS A 233 -5.67 5.95 15.19
C LYS A 233 -4.54 5.92 14.14
N THR A 234 -4.22 4.75 13.60
CA THR A 234 -3.11 4.59 12.67
C THR A 234 -3.37 5.22 11.30
N VAL A 235 -4.59 5.08 10.76
CA VAL A 235 -4.95 5.71 9.48
C VAL A 235 -5.02 7.22 9.62
N PHE A 236 -5.59 7.75 10.70
CA PHE A 236 -5.61 9.18 10.97
C PHE A 236 -4.19 9.76 11.04
N LEU A 237 -3.31 9.10 11.80
CA LEU A 237 -1.91 9.48 11.92
C LEU A 237 -1.17 9.45 10.58
N SER A 238 -1.39 8.41 9.78
CA SER A 238 -0.82 8.28 8.43
C SER A 238 -1.23 9.43 7.52
N ILE A 239 -2.51 9.80 7.49
CA ILE A 239 -3.00 10.89 6.64
C ILE A 239 -2.42 12.24 7.08
N VAL A 240 -2.41 12.52 8.39
CA VAL A 240 -1.88 13.79 8.92
C VAL A 240 -0.38 13.93 8.65
N LEU A 241 0.41 12.88 8.91
CA LEU A 241 1.84 12.88 8.64
C LEU A 241 2.13 12.92 7.14
N GLY A 242 1.33 12.21 6.34
CA GLY A 242 1.42 12.19 4.89
C GLY A 242 1.14 13.56 4.26
N LEU A 243 0.10 14.26 4.72
CA LEU A 243 -0.19 15.63 4.28
C LEU A 243 0.93 16.60 4.67
N LEU A 244 1.42 16.52 5.91
CA LEU A 244 2.51 17.37 6.39
C LEU A 244 3.77 17.15 5.55
N HIS A 245 4.10 15.90 5.25
CA HIS A 245 5.28 15.61 4.43
C HIS A 245 5.07 15.97 2.95
N GLY A 246 3.92 15.66 2.37
CA GLY A 246 3.62 15.90 0.96
C GLY A 246 3.45 17.38 0.61
N LEU A 247 2.87 18.19 1.50
CA LEU A 247 2.57 19.61 1.24
C LEU A 247 3.61 20.58 1.82
N VAL A 248 4.40 20.18 2.83
CA VAL A 248 5.36 21.07 3.48
C VAL A 248 6.79 20.57 3.33
N PHE A 249 7.08 19.37 3.86
CA PHE A 249 8.46 18.85 3.88
C PHE A 249 9.04 18.67 2.47
N LEU A 250 8.31 17.97 1.60
CA LEU A 250 8.77 17.59 0.28
C LEU A 250 8.93 18.80 -0.66
N PRO A 251 8.00 19.77 -0.73
CA PRO A 251 8.21 20.98 -1.52
C PRO A 251 9.44 21.79 -1.09
N VAL A 252 9.71 21.90 0.21
CA VAL A 252 10.91 22.57 0.73
C VAL A 252 12.18 21.84 0.31
N MET A 253 12.20 20.50 0.44
CA MET A 253 13.35 19.70 0.03
C MET A 253 13.59 19.77 -1.48
N LEU A 254 12.53 19.72 -2.30
CA LEU A 254 12.66 19.87 -3.74
C LEU A 254 13.19 21.26 -4.14
N SER A 255 12.70 22.32 -3.50
CA SER A 255 13.15 23.69 -3.76
C SER A 255 14.64 23.89 -3.48
N TRP A 256 15.15 23.36 -2.36
CA TRP A 256 16.56 23.51 -1.98
C TRP A 256 17.51 22.60 -2.77
N PHE A 257 17.14 21.34 -2.98
CA PHE A 257 18.09 20.33 -3.48
C PHE A 257 17.98 20.06 -4.98
N VAL A 258 16.85 20.35 -5.62
CA VAL A 258 16.64 20.08 -7.06
C VAL A 258 16.87 21.35 -7.90
N GLY A 259 17.26 22.46 -7.27
CA GLY A 259 17.25 23.76 -7.90
C GLY A 259 18.23 24.03 -9.03
N GLY A 260 19.14 23.10 -9.33
CA GLY A 260 20.18 23.26 -10.36
C GLY A 260 20.09 22.33 -11.57
N SER A 261 19.15 21.37 -11.62
CA SER A 261 19.20 20.26 -12.61
C SER A 261 18.03 20.22 -13.61
N CYS A 262 17.17 21.23 -13.63
CA CYS A 262 16.04 21.27 -14.57
C CYS A 262 16.32 22.15 -15.79
N ILE A 263 17.35 21.81 -16.58
CA ILE A 263 17.33 22.14 -18.01
C ILE A 263 16.77 20.90 -18.71
N LEU A 264 15.44 20.77 -18.73
CA LEU A 264 14.84 20.13 -19.88
C LEU A 264 15.06 21.12 -21.03
N PRO A 265 15.71 20.75 -22.15
CA PRO A 265 15.91 21.68 -23.24
C PRO A 265 14.53 22.05 -23.78
N SER A 266 14.03 23.23 -23.42
CA SER A 266 12.89 23.82 -24.11
C SER A 266 13.30 23.94 -25.58
N ILE A 267 12.49 23.35 -26.45
CA ILE A 267 12.63 23.45 -27.91
C ILE A 267 12.59 24.92 -28.38
N GLU A 268 12.23 25.87 -27.51
CA GLU A 268 12.24 27.31 -27.77
C GLU A 268 13.63 27.90 -28.07
N GLY A 269 14.72 27.22 -27.68
CA GLY A 269 16.08 27.66 -28.01
C GLY A 269 16.42 27.59 -29.51
N LYS A 270 15.78 26.69 -30.27
CA LYS A 270 16.05 26.53 -31.71
C LYS A 270 15.29 27.51 -32.59
N VAL A 271 14.13 28.01 -32.14
CA VAL A 271 13.33 28.98 -32.91
C VAL A 271 13.99 30.37 -32.88
N ASN A 272 14.54 30.77 -31.74
CA ASN A 272 15.19 32.07 -31.63
C ASN A 272 16.55 32.13 -32.35
N GLU A 273 17.26 31.01 -32.48
CA GLU A 273 18.47 30.93 -33.32
C GLU A 273 18.15 30.86 -34.82
N SER A 274 17.10 30.13 -35.23
CA SER A 274 16.71 30.08 -36.64
C SER A 274 16.19 31.43 -37.15
N VAL A 275 15.42 32.16 -36.32
CA VAL A 275 14.92 33.50 -36.68
C VAL A 275 16.04 34.54 -36.71
N LYS A 276 17.06 34.42 -35.86
CA LYS A 276 18.25 35.31 -35.89
C LYS A 276 19.14 35.03 -37.11
N ASN A 277 19.30 33.77 -37.50
CA ASN A 277 20.13 33.40 -38.64
C ASN A 277 19.45 33.75 -39.98
N GLU A 278 18.12 33.65 -40.08
CA GLU A 278 17.37 34.11 -41.26
C GLU A 278 17.37 35.65 -41.42
N SER A 279 17.37 36.39 -40.31
CA SER A 279 17.39 37.86 -40.36
C SER A 279 18.78 38.45 -40.61
N ILE A 280 19.86 37.70 -40.37
CA ILE A 280 21.23 38.09 -40.73
C ILE A 280 21.51 37.83 -42.23
N GLU A 281 20.97 36.77 -42.83
CA GLU A 281 21.13 36.52 -44.27
C GLU A 281 20.33 37.51 -45.15
N GLN A 282 19.16 37.96 -44.70
CA GLN A 282 18.34 38.91 -45.47
C GLN A 282 18.84 40.37 -45.41
N GLY A 283 19.78 40.70 -44.51
CA GLY A 283 20.38 42.04 -44.40
C GLY A 283 21.42 42.38 -45.48
N SER A 284 21.87 41.40 -46.27
CA SER A 284 22.96 41.59 -47.24
C SER A 284 22.50 41.79 -48.70
N GLN A 285 21.21 41.57 -49.00
CA GLN A 285 20.67 41.68 -50.37
C GLN A 285 19.43 42.59 -50.44
N LYS A 286 19.64 43.91 -50.45
CA LYS A 286 18.73 44.86 -51.13
C LYS A 286 19.32 46.28 -51.16
N ALA A 287 20.25 46.48 -52.08
CA ALA A 287 20.39 47.76 -52.75
C ALA A 287 19.53 47.75 -54.02
N SER A 288 18.76 48.82 -54.22
CA SER A 288 18.12 49.26 -55.48
C SER A 288 16.61 48.96 -55.71
N ILE A 289 15.92 50.04 -56.11
CA ILE A 289 14.69 50.17 -56.92
C ILE A 289 13.31 50.33 -56.21
N THR A 290 12.96 51.63 -56.03
CA THR A 290 11.76 52.40 -56.43
C THR A 290 10.30 51.88 -56.36
N ARG A 291 9.51 52.60 -55.51
CA ARG A 291 8.07 52.97 -55.44
C ARG A 291 7.01 52.39 -56.43
N GLN A 292 5.91 51.83 -55.91
CA GLN A 292 4.55 52.43 -55.71
C GLN A 292 3.50 51.39 -55.19
N PRO A 293 2.34 51.80 -54.63
CA PRO A 293 1.69 51.11 -53.50
C PRO A 293 0.49 50.22 -53.89
N ILE A 294 0.03 49.34 -53.00
CA ILE A 294 -1.39 49.07 -52.65
C ILE A 294 -1.53 47.83 -51.72
N ARG A 295 -2.46 47.98 -50.76
CA ARG A 295 -3.18 46.98 -49.94
C ARG A 295 -2.54 46.48 -48.64
N LYS A 296 -3.00 47.12 -47.54
CA LYS A 296 -3.23 46.50 -46.23
C LYS A 296 -3.93 45.15 -46.43
N VAL A 297 -3.30 44.08 -45.97
CA VAL A 297 -3.97 42.85 -45.56
C VAL A 297 -3.49 42.56 -44.14
N MET A 298 -4.40 42.71 -43.18
CA MET A 298 -4.20 42.25 -41.81
C MET A 298 -4.01 40.74 -41.83
N GLY A 299 -2.82 40.28 -41.44
CA GLY A 299 -2.56 38.88 -41.10
C GLY A 299 -2.91 38.65 -39.63
N ASN A 300 -3.91 37.79 -39.40
CA ASN A 300 -4.38 37.40 -38.08
C ASN A 300 -3.26 36.77 -37.24
N VAL A 301 -2.99 37.37 -36.07
CA VAL A 301 -2.24 36.73 -35.00
C VAL A 301 -3.18 35.71 -34.35
N VAL A 302 -2.91 34.42 -34.56
CA VAL A 302 -3.52 33.35 -33.77
C VAL A 302 -2.72 33.27 -32.47
N GLN A 303 -3.31 33.71 -31.36
CA GLN A 303 -2.79 33.41 -30.03
C GLN A 303 -2.96 31.91 -29.75
N PRO A 304 -1.98 31.21 -29.15
CA PRO A 304 -2.20 29.88 -28.62
C PRO A 304 -3.11 29.99 -27.38
N CYS A 305 -4.14 29.15 -27.29
CA CYS A 305 -4.98 29.06 -26.10
C CYS A 305 -4.16 28.50 -24.92
N ASP A 306 -4.14 29.22 -23.82
CA ASP A 306 -3.65 28.73 -22.53
C ASP A 306 -4.58 27.60 -22.01
N PRO A 307 -4.05 26.55 -21.35
CA PRO A 307 -4.87 25.46 -20.80
C PRO A 307 -5.86 25.88 -19.70
N TYR A 308 -5.83 27.14 -19.26
CA TYR A 308 -6.58 27.66 -18.12
C TYR A 308 -7.93 28.33 -18.48
N ASP A 309 -8.22 28.57 -19.77
CA ASP A 309 -9.45 29.28 -20.18
C ASP A 309 -10.75 28.46 -20.08
N ILE A 310 -10.67 27.16 -19.78
CA ILE A 310 -11.84 26.29 -19.67
C ILE A 310 -12.64 26.54 -18.36
N TYR A 311 -12.01 27.13 -17.33
CA TYR A 311 -12.65 27.29 -16.02
C TYR A 311 -13.37 28.63 -15.80
N LEU A 312 -13.18 29.64 -16.66
CA LEU A 312 -13.70 31.00 -16.44
C LEU A 312 -14.90 31.40 -17.32
N SER A 313 -15.33 30.58 -18.27
CA SER A 313 -16.44 30.95 -19.17
C SER A 313 -17.77 30.31 -18.75
N ARG A 314 -18.29 30.66 -17.56
CA ARG A 314 -19.68 30.32 -17.18
C ARG A 314 -20.61 31.53 -17.04
N ASN A 315 -20.12 32.76 -17.19
CA ASN A 315 -20.91 33.97 -16.84
C ASN A 315 -21.05 35.05 -17.92
N ASN A 316 -20.97 34.75 -19.23
CA ASN A 316 -21.29 35.77 -20.24
C ASN A 316 -21.96 35.22 -21.52
N PRO A 317 -23.25 35.52 -21.80
CA PRO A 317 -23.98 34.94 -22.93
C PRO A 317 -23.79 35.65 -24.30
N ALA A 318 -22.72 36.43 -24.50
CA ALA A 318 -22.61 37.33 -25.66
C ALA A 318 -21.69 36.88 -26.83
N GLN A 319 -21.17 35.65 -26.86
CA GLN A 319 -20.33 35.18 -27.98
C GLN A 319 -20.79 33.82 -28.50
N ARG A 320 -21.83 33.83 -29.35
CA ARG A 320 -22.18 32.71 -30.25
C ARG A 320 -22.04 33.19 -31.69
N SER A 321 -20.89 32.93 -32.31
CA SER A 321 -20.75 32.98 -33.77
C SER A 321 -19.43 32.33 -34.19
N CYS A 322 -19.52 31.15 -34.82
CA CYS A 322 -18.39 30.43 -35.41
C CYS A 322 -18.53 30.53 -36.94
N PRO A 323 -17.53 31.04 -37.71
CA PRO A 323 -17.60 31.05 -39.17
C PRO A 323 -17.03 29.76 -39.79
N GLN A 324 -17.78 29.21 -40.73
CA GLN A 324 -17.40 28.14 -41.65
C GLN A 324 -16.33 28.65 -42.62
N HIS A 325 -15.16 27.99 -42.72
CA HIS A 325 -14.44 27.77 -43.99
C HIS A 325 -13.17 26.94 -43.76
N ILE A 326 -13.09 25.79 -44.44
CA ILE A 326 -11.92 25.18 -45.13
C ILE A 326 -12.25 23.68 -45.29
N LYS A 327 -12.76 23.37 -46.49
CA LYS A 327 -12.81 22.03 -47.07
C LYS A 327 -11.74 21.96 -48.15
N SER A 328 -11.31 20.72 -48.43
CA SER A 328 -10.55 20.19 -49.57
C SER A 328 -9.03 20.32 -49.55
N VAL A 329 -8.35 19.23 -49.17
CA VAL A 329 -7.45 18.47 -50.07
C VAL A 329 -7.52 16.99 -49.66
N LEU A 330 -7.49 16.09 -50.66
CA LEU A 330 -7.50 14.61 -50.62
C LEU A 330 -8.87 13.91 -50.75
N ASP A 331 -9.38 13.93 -51.99
CA ASP A 331 -10.00 12.75 -52.60
C ASP A 331 -8.89 11.75 -52.99
N CYS A 332 -9.01 10.49 -52.56
CA CYS A 332 -8.96 9.32 -53.45
C CYS A 332 -9.16 8.00 -52.69
N ASN A 333 -10.15 7.24 -53.18
CA ASN A 333 -10.34 5.78 -53.10
C ASN A 333 -11.03 5.17 -51.86
N SER A 334 -12.36 5.00 -52.02
CA SER A 334 -13.09 3.72 -52.06
C SER A 334 -12.81 2.69 -50.94
N ALA A 335 -13.77 2.09 -50.24
CA ALA A 335 -15.15 1.79 -50.57
C ALA A 335 -15.93 1.33 -49.31
N LEU A 336 -17.27 1.44 -49.41
CA LEU A 336 -18.29 0.56 -48.81
C LEU A 336 -18.71 0.71 -47.32
N ALA A 337 -19.91 1.28 -47.19
CA ALA A 337 -21.07 0.72 -46.46
C ALA A 337 -21.22 0.95 -44.93
N VAL A 338 -22.03 1.97 -44.64
CA VAL A 338 -23.03 2.13 -43.55
C VAL A 338 -23.98 0.89 -43.48
N PRO A 339 -24.73 0.53 -42.38
CA PRO A 339 -25.11 1.34 -41.20
C PRO A 339 -25.01 0.71 -39.79
N SER A 340 -24.97 1.65 -38.83
CA SER A 340 -25.54 1.69 -37.47
C SER A 340 -26.47 0.57 -36.97
N ARG A 341 -26.17 0.07 -35.75
CA ARG A 341 -27.19 -0.23 -34.73
C ARG A 341 -26.76 0.28 -33.36
N ARG A 342 -27.66 1.03 -32.72
CA ARG A 342 -27.68 1.34 -31.28
C ARG A 342 -27.90 0.05 -30.50
N LEU A 343 -27.20 -0.11 -29.38
CA LEU A 343 -27.52 -1.07 -28.32
C LEU A 343 -27.60 -0.30 -27.00
N THR A 344 -28.83 0.02 -26.64
CA THR A 344 -29.27 0.34 -25.27
C THR A 344 -30.29 -0.74 -24.92
N GLU A 345 -29.95 -1.61 -23.98
CA GLU A 345 -30.85 -2.44 -23.16
C GLU A 345 -29.96 -3.11 -22.09
N ALA A 346 -30.04 -2.68 -20.84
CA ALA A 346 -30.94 -3.23 -19.82
C ALA A 346 -30.29 -4.42 -19.10
N ILE A 347 -29.50 -4.12 -18.07
CA ILE A 347 -29.11 -5.09 -17.03
C ILE A 347 -30.20 -5.06 -15.96
N SER A 348 -31.05 -6.07 -15.98
CA SER A 348 -31.91 -6.48 -14.87
C SER A 348 -31.94 -8.00 -14.84
N ASN A 349 -31.28 -8.61 -13.86
CA ASN A 349 -31.91 -9.66 -13.06
C ASN A 349 -31.07 -10.03 -11.82
N PRO A 350 -31.72 -10.23 -10.67
CA PRO A 350 -31.14 -10.80 -9.47
C PRO A 350 -31.30 -12.33 -9.47
N PHE A 351 -30.27 -13.05 -9.02
CA PHE A 351 -30.34 -14.31 -8.28
C PHE A 351 -29.03 -14.52 -7.55
#